data_AF-A0ABD1KCE0-F1
#
_entry.id   AF-A0ABD1KCE0-F1
#
_cell.length_a   1.000
_cell.length_b   1.000
_cell.length_c   1.000
_cell.angle_alpha   90.00
_cell.angle_beta   90.00
_cell.angle_gamma   90.00
#
_symmetry.space_group_name_H-M   'P 1'
#
loop_
_entity.id
_entity.type
_entity.pdbx_description
1 polymer ?
#
loop_
_entity_poly.entity_id
_entity_poly.type
_entity_poly.pdbx_seq_one_letter_code
_entity_poly.pdbx_strand_id
1 'polypeptide(L)'
;MMVNTSGRFAGQKALLLSPQLKENDTHCVLFQYYVSGREGGTPGHLNVYVKENSSPLGMPVWNTSGPPSRGWTQVELAISIYWPNFYQIVFEVITSGRRGLIAIENVVILGHQCMNTPHFQTIKGVEVNAGQTATFHCTVNGLHKENFNLWLQGISGREAPMKATKPWNNRRFIGTFDVENTTKGDSGRYRCIVHSGTGVGVTNYGALTIKQPPVPIAPPQLTAVGATYLWIQLNANSINGDGPIVNREVECRTLSGSMYDLQPVDKATHKIGHLDPDTEYEISVLLTRPLEGGTGAPGPRLRAKTKCAGSG
;
A
#
# COMPACT_ATOMS: atom_id res chain seq x y z
N MET A 1 -16.00 -32.82 1.75
CA MET A 1 -16.94 -31.84 2.35
C MET A 1 -17.81 -31.25 1.25
N MET A 2 -19.06 -30.86 1.53
CA MET A 2 -20.08 -30.62 0.50
C MET A 2 -21.10 -29.55 0.94
N VAL A 3 -21.57 -28.72 0.00
CA VAL A 3 -22.69 -27.78 0.15
C VAL A 3 -23.78 -28.10 -0.87
N ASN A 4 -24.91 -28.61 -0.40
CA ASN A 4 -26.11 -28.77 -1.22
C ASN A 4 -26.84 -27.43 -1.36
N THR A 5 -26.91 -26.93 -2.59
CA THR A 5 -27.53 -25.64 -2.94
C THR A 5 -29.02 -25.77 -3.28
N SER A 6 -29.54 -27.00 -3.37
CA SER A 6 -30.94 -27.26 -3.70
C SER A 6 -31.88 -26.73 -2.61
N GLY A 7 -32.82 -25.86 -2.99
CA GLY A 7 -33.75 -25.23 -2.05
C GLY A 7 -33.12 -24.10 -1.23
N ARG A 8 -31.91 -23.63 -1.59
CA ARG A 8 -31.28 -22.45 -1.00
C ARG A 8 -31.61 -21.20 -1.82
N PHE A 9 -31.75 -20.07 -1.15
CA PHE A 9 -31.95 -18.77 -1.80
C PHE A 9 -30.63 -18.17 -2.24
N ALA A 10 -30.65 -17.32 -3.27
CA ALA A 10 -29.46 -16.63 -3.71
C ALA A 10 -28.84 -15.78 -2.59
N GLY A 11 -27.50 -15.76 -2.52
CA GLY A 11 -26.74 -14.97 -1.55
C GLY A 11 -26.52 -15.62 -0.19
N GLN A 12 -27.10 -16.80 0.09
CA GLN A 12 -26.79 -17.53 1.32
C GLN A 12 -25.34 -18.03 1.29
N LYS A 13 -24.66 -17.93 2.44
CA LYS A 13 -23.24 -18.21 2.60
C LYS A 13 -22.99 -19.39 3.55
N ALA A 14 -22.01 -20.22 3.23
CA ALA A 14 -21.46 -21.23 4.13
C ALA A 14 -19.94 -21.12 4.15
N LEU A 15 -19.34 -21.14 5.33
CA LEU A 15 -17.90 -21.04 5.52
C LEU A 15 -17.33 -22.30 6.17
N LEU A 16 -16.20 -22.74 5.66
CA LEU A 16 -15.38 -23.80 6.22
C LEU A 16 -13.95 -23.28 6.41
N LEU A 17 -13.44 -23.38 7.64
CA LEU A 17 -12.14 -22.85 8.03
C LEU A 17 -11.17 -24.01 8.26
N SER A 18 -9.96 -23.89 7.74
CA SER A 18 -8.85 -24.77 8.10
C SER A 18 -8.36 -24.49 9.54
N PRO A 19 -7.61 -25.41 10.16
CA PRO A 19 -6.75 -25.09 11.29
C PRO A 19 -5.81 -23.92 10.96
N GLN A 20 -5.26 -23.28 12.01
CA GLN A 20 -4.20 -22.31 11.84
C GLN A 20 -2.91 -23.01 11.42
N LEU A 21 -2.35 -22.60 10.28
CA LEU A 21 -1.11 -23.15 9.72
C LEU A 21 0.05 -22.23 10.08
N LYS A 22 1.17 -22.84 10.52
CA LYS A 22 2.34 -22.18 11.11
C LYS A 22 3.63 -22.77 10.52
N GLU A 23 3.68 -22.84 9.21
CA GLU A 23 4.78 -23.47 8.50
C GLU A 23 6.05 -22.60 8.55
N ASN A 24 7.21 -23.25 8.66
CA ASN A 24 8.52 -22.59 8.55
C ASN A 24 9.06 -22.67 7.11
N ASP A 25 8.92 -23.84 6.50
CA ASP A 25 9.45 -24.13 5.16
C ASP A 25 8.45 -23.78 4.05
N THR A 26 8.98 -23.63 2.84
CA THR A 26 8.14 -23.49 1.65
C THR A 26 7.30 -24.75 1.45
N HIS A 27 5.99 -24.57 1.36
CA HIS A 27 5.01 -25.63 1.23
C HIS A 27 4.00 -25.31 0.13
N CYS A 28 3.27 -26.32 -0.32
CA CYS A 28 2.20 -26.17 -1.28
C CYS A 28 0.92 -26.75 -0.68
N VAL A 29 -0.16 -25.97 -0.64
CA VAL A 29 -1.46 -26.50 -0.26
C VAL A 29 -2.21 -26.90 -1.51
N LEU A 30 -2.70 -28.14 -1.54
CA LEU A 30 -3.55 -28.63 -2.61
C LEU A 30 -4.96 -28.86 -2.07
N PHE A 31 -5.96 -28.59 -2.89
CA PHE A 31 -7.31 -29.09 -2.67
C PHE A 31 -7.96 -29.41 -4.01
N GLN A 32 -8.98 -30.25 -3.98
CA GLN A 32 -9.81 -30.54 -5.14
C GLN A 32 -11.21 -29.98 -4.91
N TYR A 33 -11.81 -29.43 -5.96
CA TYR A 33 -13.19 -28.98 -5.92
C TYR A 33 -14.02 -29.57 -7.06
N TYR A 34 -15.32 -29.66 -6.83
CA TYR A 34 -16.30 -30.15 -7.77
C TYR A 34 -17.54 -29.27 -7.74
N VAL A 35 -18.04 -28.88 -8.92
CA VAL A 35 -19.26 -28.09 -9.07
C VAL A 35 -20.20 -28.83 -10.01
N SER A 36 -21.43 -29.07 -9.57
CA SER A 36 -22.46 -29.74 -10.38
C SER A 36 -23.77 -28.99 -10.27
N GLY A 37 -24.22 -28.42 -11.38
CA GLY A 37 -25.51 -27.74 -11.48
C GLY A 37 -26.46 -28.46 -12.41
N ARG A 38 -27.77 -28.29 -12.20
CA ARG A 38 -28.78 -28.72 -13.18
C ARG A 38 -28.81 -27.77 -14.39
N GLU A 39 -29.11 -28.32 -15.57
CA GLU A 39 -29.36 -27.57 -16.81
C GLU A 39 -28.21 -26.63 -17.22
N GLY A 40 -26.98 -26.98 -16.85
CA GLY A 40 -25.78 -26.18 -17.15
C GLY A 40 -25.66 -24.87 -16.35
N GLY A 41 -26.57 -24.61 -15.40
CA GLY A 41 -26.50 -23.45 -14.50
C GLY A 41 -25.43 -23.59 -13.42
N THR A 42 -24.89 -22.47 -12.92
CA THR A 42 -23.98 -22.47 -11.78
C THR A 42 -24.81 -22.54 -10.47
N PRO A 43 -24.59 -23.54 -9.59
CA PRO A 43 -25.32 -23.65 -8.31
C PRO A 43 -24.86 -22.61 -7.25
N GLY A 44 -23.71 -22.01 -7.48
CA GLY A 44 -23.09 -21.01 -6.61
C GLY A 44 -21.64 -20.77 -7.01
N HIS A 45 -20.93 -20.03 -6.17
CA HIS A 45 -19.51 -19.73 -6.31
C HIS A 45 -18.75 -20.22 -5.08
N LEU A 46 -17.58 -20.82 -5.30
CA LEU A 46 -16.62 -21.12 -4.24
C LEU A 46 -15.54 -20.04 -4.26
N ASN A 47 -15.41 -19.33 -3.13
CA ASN A 47 -14.34 -18.38 -2.86
C ASN A 47 -13.36 -19.01 -1.87
N VAL A 48 -12.08 -18.73 -2.06
CA VAL A 48 -11.00 -19.12 -1.14
C VAL A 48 -10.32 -17.86 -0.64
N TYR A 49 -10.18 -17.77 0.67
CA TYR A 49 -9.52 -16.67 1.36
C TYR A 49 -8.30 -17.20 2.12
N VAL A 50 -7.27 -16.37 2.23
CA VAL A 50 -6.13 -16.60 3.11
C VAL A 50 -6.14 -15.49 4.14
N LYS A 51 -6.53 -15.84 5.37
CA LYS A 51 -6.59 -14.95 6.52
C LYS A 51 -5.27 -15.01 7.27
N GLU A 52 -4.47 -13.96 7.18
CA GLU A 52 -3.19 -13.84 7.88
C GLU A 52 -3.39 -13.36 9.33
N ASN A 53 -2.82 -14.08 10.30
CA ASN A 53 -2.89 -13.78 11.72
C ASN A 53 -4.34 -13.52 12.18
N SER A 54 -4.53 -12.50 13.01
CA SER A 54 -5.85 -12.01 13.46
C SER A 54 -6.43 -10.93 12.54
N SER A 55 -6.00 -10.87 11.27
CA SER A 55 -6.51 -9.88 10.31
C SER A 55 -7.99 -10.13 9.97
N PRO A 56 -8.72 -9.10 9.48
CA PRO A 56 -9.97 -9.31 8.77
C PRO A 56 -9.80 -10.32 7.62
N LEU A 57 -10.90 -10.96 7.21
CA LEU A 57 -10.89 -11.97 6.15
C LEU A 57 -10.33 -11.44 4.81
N GLY A 58 -10.56 -10.14 4.53
CA GLY A 58 -10.11 -9.47 3.32
C GLY A 58 -10.85 -9.96 2.08
N MET A 59 -10.17 -9.87 0.93
CA MET A 59 -10.68 -10.28 -0.37
C MET A 59 -10.32 -11.73 -0.69
N PRO A 60 -11.13 -12.44 -1.51
CA PRO A 60 -10.79 -13.79 -1.94
C PRO A 60 -9.49 -13.76 -2.76
N VAL A 61 -8.64 -14.76 -2.55
CA VAL A 61 -7.42 -14.96 -3.34
C VAL A 61 -7.69 -15.81 -4.58
N TRP A 62 -8.75 -16.62 -4.54
CA TRP A 62 -9.15 -17.49 -5.63
C TRP A 62 -10.65 -17.69 -5.60
N ASN A 63 -11.26 -17.87 -6.77
CA ASN A 63 -12.65 -18.23 -6.90
C ASN A 63 -12.86 -19.17 -8.09
N THR A 64 -14.01 -19.87 -8.08
CA THR A 64 -14.45 -20.61 -9.26
C THR A 64 -14.90 -19.64 -10.35
N SER A 65 -14.19 -19.61 -11.46
CA SER A 65 -14.57 -18.89 -12.68
C SER A 65 -14.87 -19.90 -13.80
N GLY A 66 -15.95 -19.63 -14.55
CA GLY A 66 -16.36 -20.48 -15.69
C GLY A 66 -17.48 -21.49 -15.40
N PRO A 67 -17.95 -22.20 -16.44
CA PRO A 67 -19.03 -23.17 -16.33
C PRO A 67 -18.62 -24.39 -15.49
N PRO A 68 -19.58 -25.11 -14.88
CA PRO A 68 -19.30 -26.30 -14.09
C PRO A 68 -18.46 -27.31 -14.90
N SER A 69 -17.30 -27.72 -14.38
CA SER A 69 -16.52 -28.80 -14.98
C SER A 69 -17.19 -30.15 -14.64
N ARG A 70 -17.19 -31.10 -15.59
CA ARG A 70 -17.78 -32.44 -15.40
C ARG A 70 -16.93 -33.37 -14.51
N GLY A 71 -16.00 -32.83 -13.70
CA GLY A 71 -15.07 -33.61 -12.90
C GLY A 71 -14.35 -32.80 -11.83
N TRP A 72 -13.61 -33.49 -10.96
CA TRP A 72 -12.80 -32.85 -9.93
C TRP A 72 -11.68 -32.02 -10.55
N THR A 73 -11.50 -30.81 -10.03
CA THR A 73 -10.44 -29.91 -10.45
C THR A 73 -9.52 -29.63 -9.27
N GLN A 74 -8.23 -29.85 -9.46
CA GLN A 74 -7.21 -29.57 -8.45
C GLN A 74 -6.79 -28.10 -8.51
N VAL A 75 -6.53 -27.51 -7.34
CA VAL A 75 -6.02 -26.14 -7.19
C VAL A 75 -4.81 -26.14 -6.28
N GLU A 76 -3.75 -25.45 -6.71
CA GLU A 76 -2.54 -25.20 -5.91
C GLU A 76 -2.64 -23.82 -5.21
N LEU A 77 -2.31 -23.76 -3.92
CA LEU A 77 -2.12 -22.51 -3.19
C LEU A 77 -0.65 -22.38 -2.77
N ALA A 78 0.05 -21.43 -3.37
CA ALA A 78 1.42 -21.05 -3.04
C ALA A 78 1.41 -19.89 -2.04
N ILE A 79 1.26 -20.20 -0.74
CA ILE A 79 1.09 -19.20 0.32
C ILE A 79 2.44 -18.89 0.96
N SER A 80 2.93 -17.67 0.77
CA SER A 80 4.22 -17.21 1.31
C SER A 80 4.07 -16.48 2.65
N ILE A 81 3.42 -17.16 3.61
CA ILE A 81 3.24 -16.70 5.01
C ILE A 81 3.83 -17.78 5.92
N TYR A 82 4.81 -17.38 6.73
CA TYR A 82 5.61 -18.30 7.55
C TYR A 82 5.61 -17.86 9.02
N TRP A 83 5.95 -18.80 9.90
CA TRP A 83 6.18 -18.51 11.33
C TRP A 83 7.18 -17.34 11.50
N PRO A 84 6.96 -16.41 12.45
CA PRO A 84 6.00 -16.42 13.55
C PRO A 84 4.56 -16.05 13.17
N ASN A 85 4.31 -15.69 11.91
CA ASN A 85 2.96 -15.47 11.42
C ASN A 85 2.25 -16.82 11.20
N PHE A 86 0.94 -16.78 11.20
CA PHE A 86 0.09 -17.92 10.88
C PHE A 86 -0.99 -17.51 9.91
N TYR A 87 -1.61 -18.49 9.25
CA TYR A 87 -2.75 -18.22 8.39
C TYR A 87 -3.84 -19.29 8.51
N GLN A 88 -5.05 -18.94 8.10
CA GLN A 88 -6.16 -19.88 7.91
C GLN A 88 -6.67 -19.77 6.48
N ILE A 89 -6.94 -20.91 5.87
CA ILE A 89 -7.66 -20.98 4.60
C ILE A 89 -9.15 -21.04 4.92
N VAL A 90 -9.92 -20.17 4.27
CA VAL A 90 -11.37 -20.13 4.44
C VAL A 90 -12.00 -20.40 3.08
N PHE A 91 -12.79 -21.46 3.01
CA PHE A 91 -13.61 -21.80 1.86
C PHE A 91 -15.02 -21.24 2.10
N GLU A 92 -15.48 -20.34 1.25
CA GLU A 92 -16.83 -19.76 1.29
C GLU A 92 -17.61 -20.20 0.05
N VAL A 93 -18.79 -20.77 0.26
CA VAL A 93 -19.76 -20.99 -0.82
C VAL A 93 -20.84 -19.92 -0.76
N ILE A 94 -21.05 -19.21 -1.86
CA ILE A 94 -22.18 -18.30 -2.07
C ILE A 94 -23.16 -18.96 -3.04
N THR A 95 -24.36 -19.24 -2.57
CA THR A 95 -25.42 -19.88 -3.36
C THR A 95 -26.01 -18.93 -4.41
N SER A 96 -26.34 -19.44 -5.60
CA SER A 96 -26.95 -18.64 -6.69
C SER A 96 -28.48 -18.71 -6.71
N GLY A 97 -29.09 -19.49 -5.81
CA GLY A 97 -30.51 -19.84 -5.85
C GLY A 97 -30.84 -21.03 -6.77
N ARG A 98 -29.87 -21.52 -7.54
CA ARG A 98 -30.03 -22.68 -8.42
C ARG A 98 -29.75 -23.98 -7.69
N ARG A 99 -30.33 -25.07 -8.19
CA ARG A 99 -30.13 -26.42 -7.62
C ARG A 99 -28.82 -27.02 -8.10
N GLY A 100 -28.14 -27.68 -7.18
CA GLY A 100 -26.90 -28.39 -7.47
C GLY A 100 -26.01 -28.51 -6.23
N LEU A 101 -24.72 -28.62 -6.48
CA LEU A 101 -23.73 -29.01 -5.51
C LEU A 101 -22.40 -28.32 -5.73
N ILE A 102 -21.75 -27.95 -4.62
CA ILE A 102 -20.34 -27.60 -4.57
C ILE A 102 -19.68 -28.48 -3.51
N ALA A 103 -18.58 -29.14 -3.85
CA ALA A 103 -17.83 -30.01 -2.94
C ALA A 103 -16.34 -29.71 -3.00
N ILE A 104 -15.66 -29.96 -1.89
CA ILE A 104 -14.20 -29.94 -1.79
C ILE A 104 -13.69 -31.20 -1.10
N GLU A 105 -12.52 -31.67 -1.49
CA GLU A 105 -11.85 -32.82 -0.89
C GLU A 105 -10.33 -32.71 -0.96
N ASN A 106 -9.63 -33.64 -0.30
CA ASN A 106 -8.19 -33.80 -0.36
C ASN A 106 -7.40 -32.50 -0.10
N VAL A 107 -7.79 -31.75 0.94
CA VAL A 107 -7.01 -30.59 1.40
C VAL A 107 -5.74 -31.11 2.07
N VAL A 108 -4.60 -30.97 1.39
CA VAL A 108 -3.31 -31.50 1.84
C VAL A 108 -2.23 -30.42 1.78
N ILE A 109 -1.27 -30.50 2.70
CA ILE A 109 -0.11 -29.62 2.76
C ILE A 109 1.10 -30.46 2.40
N LEU A 110 1.84 -30.03 1.39
CA LEU A 110 3.05 -30.68 0.92
C LEU A 110 4.26 -29.83 1.30
N GLY A 111 5.29 -30.42 1.91
CA GLY A 111 6.52 -29.74 2.34
C GLY A 111 7.49 -29.43 1.19
N HIS A 112 6.98 -28.88 0.09
CA HIS A 112 7.78 -28.42 -1.05
C HIS A 112 7.05 -27.29 -1.79
N GLN A 113 7.77 -26.59 -2.67
CA GLN A 113 7.18 -25.57 -3.54
C GLN A 113 6.10 -26.15 -4.47
N CYS A 114 5.12 -25.33 -4.84
CA CYS A 114 4.11 -25.70 -5.83
C CYS A 114 4.77 -25.89 -7.20
N MET A 115 4.24 -26.80 -8.01
CA MET A 115 4.87 -27.19 -9.28
C MET A 115 4.50 -26.22 -10.41
N ASN A 116 3.24 -25.77 -10.44
CA ASN A 116 2.70 -24.99 -11.55
C ASN A 116 2.36 -23.55 -11.15
N THR A 117 2.21 -23.31 -9.86
CA THR A 117 1.94 -21.99 -9.29
C THR A 117 3.19 -21.42 -8.61
N PRO A 118 3.69 -20.25 -9.04
CA PRO A 118 4.92 -19.72 -8.51
C PRO A 118 4.73 -19.16 -7.10
N HIS A 119 5.79 -19.28 -6.30
CA HIS A 119 5.87 -18.72 -4.95
C HIS A 119 6.43 -17.31 -4.98
N PHE A 120 5.96 -16.44 -4.09
CA PHE A 120 6.58 -15.16 -3.87
C PHE A 120 7.66 -15.23 -2.78
N GLN A 121 8.54 -14.24 -2.77
CA GLN A 121 9.27 -13.87 -1.56
C GLN A 121 8.38 -12.99 -0.68
N THR A 122 8.68 -12.95 0.61
CA THR A 122 7.97 -12.06 1.53
C THR A 122 8.15 -10.59 1.11
N ILE A 123 7.08 -9.82 1.21
CA ILE A 123 7.10 -8.40 0.87
C ILE A 123 7.22 -7.55 2.13
N LYS A 124 7.81 -6.37 1.96
CA LYS A 124 7.93 -5.36 3.01
C LYS A 124 6.87 -4.28 2.82
N GLY A 125 6.61 -3.54 3.88
CA GLY A 125 5.80 -2.34 3.79
C GLY A 125 6.50 -1.23 2.99
N VAL A 126 5.70 -0.30 2.49
CA VAL A 126 6.11 0.88 1.74
C VAL A 126 5.60 2.11 2.49
N GLU A 127 6.48 3.07 2.72
CA GLU A 127 6.10 4.40 3.21
C GLU A 127 6.28 5.41 2.08
N VAL A 128 5.30 6.29 1.89
CA VAL A 128 5.39 7.42 0.95
C VAL A 128 4.72 8.67 1.53
N ASN A 129 5.06 9.83 0.96
CA ASN A 129 4.34 11.06 1.23
C ASN A 129 3.02 11.12 0.44
N ALA A 130 2.00 11.77 1.00
CA ALA A 130 0.73 12.00 0.31
C ALA A 130 0.96 12.72 -1.03
N GLY A 131 0.21 12.31 -2.05
CA GLY A 131 0.35 12.79 -3.43
C GLY A 131 1.44 12.07 -4.23
N GLN A 132 2.32 11.29 -3.60
CA GLN A 132 3.32 10.49 -4.29
C GLN A 132 2.77 9.12 -4.71
N THR A 133 3.49 8.44 -5.60
CA THR A 133 3.19 7.07 -6.01
C THR A 133 3.87 6.07 -5.08
N ALA A 134 3.10 5.12 -4.55
CA ALA A 134 3.66 4.00 -3.79
C ALA A 134 3.92 2.80 -4.70
N THR A 135 5.17 2.37 -4.78
CA THR A 135 5.59 1.25 -5.62
C THR A 135 5.88 0.01 -4.78
N PHE A 136 5.16 -1.08 -5.07
CA PHE A 136 5.42 -2.40 -4.52
C PHE A 136 6.24 -3.24 -5.50
N HIS A 137 7.30 -3.86 -4.99
CA HIS A 137 8.12 -4.82 -5.74
C HIS A 137 7.93 -6.23 -5.16
N CYS A 138 7.29 -7.10 -5.93
CA CYS A 138 7.01 -8.47 -5.53
C CYS A 138 7.95 -9.41 -6.28
N THR A 139 8.89 -10.03 -5.55
CA THR A 139 9.82 -11.00 -6.13
C THR A 139 9.14 -12.36 -6.22
N VAL A 140 9.18 -12.97 -7.40
CA VAL A 140 8.53 -14.24 -7.72
C VAL A 140 9.59 -15.29 -8.05
N ASN A 141 9.42 -16.51 -7.54
CA ASN A 141 10.28 -17.64 -7.88
C ASN A 141 9.88 -18.24 -9.23
N GLY A 142 10.90 -18.59 -10.03
CA GLY A 142 10.75 -19.10 -11.39
C GLY A 142 10.93 -18.02 -12.45
N LEU A 143 10.72 -18.42 -13.71
CA LEU A 143 10.66 -17.51 -14.85
C LEU A 143 9.22 -17.03 -15.04
N HIS A 144 9.07 -15.79 -15.53
CA HIS A 144 7.75 -15.26 -15.89
C HIS A 144 7.16 -16.07 -17.06
N LYS A 145 5.85 -16.33 -16.99
CA LYS A 145 5.08 -17.01 -18.05
C LYS A 145 3.90 -16.13 -18.45
N GLU A 146 3.52 -16.15 -19.71
CA GLU A 146 2.43 -15.32 -20.24
C GLU A 146 1.07 -15.62 -19.60
N ASN A 147 0.86 -16.84 -19.11
CA ASN A 147 -0.36 -17.24 -18.44
C ASN A 147 -0.43 -16.82 -16.95
N PHE A 148 0.55 -16.08 -16.45
CA PHE A 148 0.51 -15.53 -15.11
C PHE A 148 -0.19 -14.18 -15.10
N ASN A 149 -1.27 -14.09 -14.33
CA ASN A 149 -1.95 -12.83 -14.08
C ASN A 149 -1.58 -12.33 -12.68
N LEU A 150 -0.89 -11.18 -12.58
CA LEU A 150 -0.41 -10.63 -11.32
C LEU A 150 -1.08 -9.29 -11.00
N TRP A 151 -1.44 -9.09 -9.74
CA TRP A 151 -1.94 -7.82 -9.23
C TRP A 151 -1.61 -7.65 -7.75
N LEU A 152 -1.65 -6.41 -7.30
CA LEU A 152 -1.60 -6.03 -5.90
C LEU A 152 -3.03 -5.99 -5.36
N GLN A 153 -3.27 -6.67 -4.25
CA GLN A 153 -4.56 -6.74 -3.57
C GLN A 153 -4.48 -6.09 -2.19
N GLY A 154 -5.22 -5.00 -2.00
CA GLY A 154 -5.45 -4.36 -0.71
C GLY A 154 -6.52 -5.09 0.10
N ILE A 155 -6.35 -5.16 1.42
CA ILE A 155 -7.31 -5.83 2.31
C ILE A 155 -8.71 -5.19 2.26
N SER A 156 -8.80 -3.90 1.93
CA SER A 156 -10.05 -3.13 1.80
C SER A 156 -10.64 -3.14 0.39
N GLY A 157 -10.09 -3.94 -0.54
CA GLY A 157 -10.62 -4.11 -1.90
C GLY A 157 -9.98 -3.24 -2.98
N ARG A 158 -9.08 -2.31 -2.64
CA ARG A 158 -8.29 -1.59 -3.66
C ARG A 158 -7.31 -2.55 -4.33
N GLU A 159 -7.28 -2.56 -5.65
CA GLU A 159 -6.37 -3.40 -6.43
C GLU A 159 -5.53 -2.53 -7.39
N ALA A 160 -4.33 -2.98 -7.71
CA ALA A 160 -3.49 -2.36 -8.73
C ALA A 160 -2.91 -3.44 -9.67
N PRO A 161 -3.07 -3.31 -10.99
CA PRO A 161 -2.53 -4.28 -11.93
C PRO A 161 -0.99 -4.23 -11.95
N MET A 162 -0.36 -5.30 -12.43
CA MET A 162 1.08 -5.29 -12.67
C MET A 162 1.44 -4.23 -13.73
N LYS A 163 2.27 -3.27 -13.35
CA LYS A 163 2.78 -2.22 -14.26
C LYS A 163 3.89 -2.75 -15.16
N ALA A 164 4.81 -3.49 -14.57
CA ALA A 164 5.98 -4.00 -15.28
C ALA A 164 6.53 -5.26 -14.60
N THR A 165 7.22 -6.08 -15.38
CA THR A 165 8.00 -7.21 -14.89
C THR A 165 9.45 -7.09 -15.34
N LYS A 166 10.40 -7.48 -14.49
CA LYS A 166 11.82 -7.56 -14.85
C LYS A 166 12.44 -8.86 -14.34
N PRO A 167 13.30 -9.53 -15.11
CA PRO A 167 14.14 -10.60 -14.58
C PRO A 167 15.00 -10.06 -13.42
N TRP A 168 15.05 -10.79 -12.30
CA TRP A 168 15.97 -10.49 -11.19
C TRP A 168 17.24 -11.33 -11.30
N ASN A 169 17.07 -12.60 -11.63
CA ASN A 169 18.13 -13.55 -11.98
C ASN A 169 17.53 -14.71 -12.77
N ASN A 170 18.34 -15.73 -13.11
CA ASN A 170 17.88 -16.89 -13.88
C ASN A 170 16.82 -17.76 -13.17
N ARG A 171 16.47 -17.45 -11.92
CA ARG A 171 15.50 -18.20 -11.10
C ARG A 171 14.37 -17.33 -10.55
N ARG A 172 14.35 -16.03 -10.83
CA ARG A 172 13.38 -15.09 -10.23
C ARG A 172 13.10 -13.91 -11.15
N PHE A 173 11.89 -13.39 -11.05
CA PHE A 173 11.51 -12.10 -11.64
C PHE A 173 10.84 -11.20 -10.59
N ILE A 174 10.76 -9.91 -10.86
CA ILE A 174 10.10 -8.93 -9.99
C ILE A 174 8.92 -8.33 -10.75
N GLY A 175 7.72 -8.48 -10.19
CA GLY A 175 6.54 -7.71 -10.57
C GLY A 175 6.53 -6.36 -9.85
N THR A 176 6.22 -5.28 -10.58
CA THR A 176 6.12 -3.92 -10.05
C THR A 176 4.68 -3.43 -10.13
N PHE A 177 4.17 -2.87 -9.03
CA PHE A 177 2.79 -2.43 -8.88
C PHE A 177 2.77 -1.05 -8.27
N ASP A 178 2.06 -0.12 -8.92
CA ASP A 178 2.00 1.27 -8.47
C ASP A 178 0.61 1.60 -7.95
N VAL A 179 0.57 2.25 -6.78
CA VAL A 179 -0.60 2.95 -6.25
C VAL A 179 -0.33 4.43 -6.43
N GLU A 180 -0.87 5.01 -7.51
CA GLU A 180 -0.62 6.39 -7.90
C GLU A 180 -1.48 7.39 -7.10
N ASN A 181 -1.01 8.65 -7.01
CA ASN A 181 -1.67 9.79 -6.37
C ASN A 181 -2.23 9.44 -4.98
N THR A 182 -1.37 8.93 -4.11
CA THR A 182 -1.79 8.34 -2.84
C THR A 182 -2.40 9.37 -1.88
N THR A 183 -3.47 8.98 -1.21
CA THR A 183 -4.15 9.76 -0.16
C THR A 183 -4.13 9.00 1.16
N LYS A 184 -4.37 9.67 2.30
CA LYS A 184 -4.39 9.00 3.61
C LYS A 184 -5.33 7.78 3.66
N GLY A 185 -6.43 7.80 2.90
CA GLY A 185 -7.38 6.69 2.78
C GLY A 185 -6.82 5.44 2.11
N ASP A 186 -5.72 5.55 1.36
CA ASP A 186 -5.07 4.42 0.69
C ASP A 186 -4.14 3.65 1.62
N SER A 187 -3.90 4.19 2.82
CA SER A 187 -3.12 3.50 3.86
C SER A 187 -3.83 2.21 4.23
N GLY A 188 -3.05 1.15 4.37
CA GLY A 188 -3.61 -0.16 4.61
C GLY A 188 -2.61 -1.27 4.42
N ARG A 189 -3.12 -2.47 4.17
CA ARG A 189 -2.30 -3.66 3.98
C ARG A 189 -2.55 -4.23 2.60
N TYR A 190 -1.46 -4.47 1.88
CA TYR A 190 -1.46 -4.93 0.50
C TYR A 190 -0.64 -6.22 0.39
N ARG A 191 -1.03 -7.10 -0.52
CA ARG A 191 -0.30 -8.33 -0.84
C ARG A 191 -0.30 -8.53 -2.34
N CYS A 192 0.69 -9.23 -2.86
CA CYS A 192 0.76 -9.56 -4.27
C CYS A 192 0.10 -10.90 -4.51
N ILE A 193 -0.66 -10.98 -5.59
CA ILE A 193 -1.36 -12.18 -6.04
C ILE A 193 -0.83 -12.55 -7.42
N VAL A 194 -0.69 -13.86 -7.67
CA VAL A 194 -0.47 -14.42 -9.01
C VAL A 194 -1.46 -15.53 -9.24
N HIS A 195 -2.28 -15.41 -10.29
CA HIS A 195 -3.08 -16.52 -10.80
C HIS A 195 -2.28 -17.24 -11.89
N SER A 196 -2.11 -18.55 -11.70
CA SER A 196 -1.63 -19.47 -12.73
C SER A 196 -2.81 -20.22 -13.35
N GLY A 197 -2.58 -21.04 -14.37
CA GLY A 197 -3.62 -21.92 -14.92
C GLY A 197 -4.12 -23.01 -13.95
N THR A 198 -3.47 -23.19 -12.80
CA THR A 198 -3.72 -24.31 -11.87
C THR A 198 -3.90 -23.88 -10.42
N GLY A 199 -3.77 -22.59 -10.10
CA GLY A 199 -3.69 -22.15 -8.72
C GLY A 199 -3.43 -20.67 -8.52
N VAL A 200 -3.21 -20.31 -7.26
CA VAL A 200 -2.88 -18.95 -6.84
C VAL A 200 -1.66 -18.92 -5.92
N GLY A 201 -0.74 -17.99 -6.18
CA GLY A 201 0.31 -17.63 -5.25
C GLY A 201 -0.02 -16.31 -4.55
N VAL A 202 0.31 -16.21 -3.26
CA VAL A 202 0.08 -15.00 -2.46
C VAL A 202 1.26 -14.69 -1.54
N THR A 203 1.57 -13.41 -1.39
CA THR A 203 2.53 -12.93 -0.38
C THR A 203 1.87 -12.82 1.00
N ASN A 204 2.68 -12.61 2.04
CA ASN A 204 2.23 -11.92 3.26
C ASN A 204 1.73 -10.49 2.94
N TYR A 205 1.05 -9.87 3.89
CA TYR A 205 0.70 -8.45 3.80
C TYR A 205 1.90 -7.54 4.12
N GLY A 206 2.13 -6.55 3.26
CA GLY A 206 2.97 -5.37 3.50
C GLY A 206 2.10 -4.15 3.80
N ALA A 207 2.51 -3.33 4.78
CA ALA A 207 1.81 -2.10 5.11
C ALA A 207 2.12 -0.98 4.11
N LEU A 208 1.11 -0.31 3.57
CA LEU A 208 1.26 0.99 2.91
C LEU A 208 0.97 2.07 3.95
N THR A 209 1.99 2.86 4.29
CA THR A 209 1.87 3.97 5.22
C THR A 209 2.01 5.28 4.46
N ILE A 210 0.97 6.10 4.46
CA ILE A 210 1.00 7.39 3.79
C ILE A 210 1.14 8.47 4.85
N LYS A 211 2.19 9.27 4.69
CA LYS A 211 2.57 10.34 5.60
C LYS A 211 2.26 11.70 4.99
N GLN A 212 1.72 12.60 5.78
CA GLN A 212 1.38 13.93 5.32
C GLN A 212 2.62 14.85 5.48
N PRO A 213 3.03 15.57 4.43
CA PRO A 213 4.11 16.54 4.54
C PRO A 213 3.83 17.60 5.63
N PRO A 214 4.87 18.03 6.38
CA PRO A 214 4.70 18.87 7.56
C PRO A 214 4.50 20.36 7.22
N VAL A 215 3.60 21.04 7.91
CA VAL A 215 3.33 22.48 7.74
C VAL A 215 3.33 23.16 9.11
N PRO A 216 4.12 24.23 9.35
CA PRO A 216 4.06 25.01 10.59
C PRO A 216 2.65 25.53 10.87
N ILE A 217 2.22 25.48 12.13
CA ILE A 217 0.89 25.98 12.53
C ILE A 217 0.88 27.50 12.71
N ALA A 218 2.03 28.08 13.08
CA ALA A 218 2.18 29.49 13.38
C ALA A 218 3.23 30.14 12.46
N PRO A 219 3.13 31.46 12.20
CA PRO A 219 4.17 32.19 11.48
C PRO A 219 5.46 32.28 12.31
N PRO A 220 6.61 32.53 11.67
CA PRO A 220 7.82 32.86 12.39
C PRO A 220 7.62 34.16 13.18
N GLN A 221 8.30 34.28 14.31
CA GLN A 221 8.26 35.47 15.17
C GLN A 221 9.42 36.40 14.82
N LEU A 222 9.13 37.69 14.65
CA LEU A 222 10.14 38.73 14.46
C LEU A 222 10.79 39.09 15.80
N THR A 223 12.11 38.97 15.90
CA THR A 223 12.85 39.23 17.14
C THR A 223 13.69 40.50 17.07
N ALA A 224 14.19 40.89 15.90
CA ALA A 224 14.85 42.19 15.70
C ALA A 224 14.77 42.67 14.25
N VAL A 225 14.84 44.00 14.07
CA VAL A 225 14.73 44.68 12.77
C VAL A 225 15.89 45.65 12.57
N GLY A 226 16.62 45.47 11.48
CA GLY A 226 17.64 46.39 10.97
C GLY A 226 17.21 47.08 9.67
N ALA A 227 18.08 47.93 9.15
CA ALA A 227 17.88 48.53 7.82
C ALA A 227 18.09 47.51 6.69
N THR A 228 18.95 46.51 6.89
CA THR A 228 19.29 45.51 5.87
C THR A 228 19.21 44.08 6.37
N TYR A 229 18.52 43.85 7.50
CA TYR A 229 18.34 42.52 8.05
C TYR A 229 17.08 42.40 8.90
N LEU A 230 16.60 41.16 9.05
CA LEU A 230 15.56 40.75 9.98
C LEU A 230 16.06 39.54 10.78
N TRP A 231 15.85 39.53 12.10
CA TRP A 231 16.02 38.34 12.92
C TRP A 231 14.66 37.72 13.20
N ILE A 232 14.57 36.41 13.00
CA ILE A 232 13.35 35.64 13.21
C ILE A 232 13.60 34.41 14.08
N GLN A 233 12.53 33.96 14.73
CA GLN A 233 12.40 32.66 15.38
C GLN A 233 11.41 31.82 14.55
N LEU A 234 11.78 30.61 14.09
CA LEU A 234 10.98 29.89 13.08
C LEU A 234 9.59 29.41 13.55
N ASN A 235 9.38 29.17 14.85
CA ASN A 235 8.15 28.54 15.39
C ASN A 235 7.79 27.18 14.75
N ALA A 236 8.78 26.38 14.39
CA ALA A 236 8.62 25.12 13.66
C ALA A 236 8.48 23.86 14.54
N ASN A 237 8.12 24.01 15.82
CA ASN A 237 7.96 22.87 16.75
C ASN A 237 6.53 22.30 16.73
N SER A 238 5.55 23.13 16.41
CA SER A 238 4.14 22.74 16.30
C SER A 238 3.75 22.72 14.83
N ILE A 239 3.41 21.54 14.33
CA ILE A 239 3.18 21.28 12.91
C ILE A 239 1.84 20.56 12.70
N ASN A 240 1.21 20.84 11.57
CA ASN A 240 0.26 19.93 10.94
C ASN A 240 1.04 18.91 10.09
N GLY A 241 0.47 17.72 9.90
CA GLY A 241 1.11 16.63 9.15
C GLY A 241 1.95 15.70 10.02
N ASP A 242 2.89 14.98 9.41
CA ASP A 242 3.72 13.96 10.05
C ASP A 242 5.21 14.34 10.09
N GLY A 243 5.90 13.89 11.15
CA GLY A 243 7.36 13.92 11.24
C GLY A 243 8.04 12.65 10.73
N PRO A 244 9.35 12.49 10.99
CA PRO A 244 10.27 13.48 11.56
C PRO A 244 10.62 14.60 10.57
N ILE A 245 11.04 15.77 11.06
CA ILE A 245 11.56 16.86 10.22
C ILE A 245 13.05 16.65 9.99
N VAL A 246 13.48 16.59 8.72
CA VAL A 246 14.88 16.42 8.31
C VAL A 246 15.49 17.68 7.71
N ASN A 247 14.69 18.60 7.17
CA ASN A 247 15.16 19.88 6.66
C ASN A 247 14.18 21.00 7.03
N ARG A 248 14.71 22.22 7.14
CA ARG A 248 13.95 23.46 7.37
C ARG A 248 14.51 24.54 6.47
N GLU A 249 13.62 25.26 5.82
CA GLU A 249 13.98 26.37 4.94
C GLU A 249 13.15 27.60 5.29
N VAL A 250 13.75 28.77 5.13
CA VAL A 250 13.07 30.06 5.25
C VAL A 250 12.92 30.63 3.86
N GLU A 251 11.66 30.77 3.43
CA GLU A 251 11.29 31.50 2.23
C GLU A 251 11.12 32.97 2.60
N CYS A 252 11.82 33.87 1.91
CA CYS A 252 11.70 35.31 2.04
C CYS A 252 11.43 35.92 0.67
N ARG A 253 10.44 36.80 0.57
CA ARG A 253 10.14 37.54 -0.67
C ARG A 253 9.70 38.95 -0.39
N THR A 254 9.90 39.84 -1.35
CA THR A 254 9.25 41.16 -1.32
C THR A 254 7.78 41.04 -1.70
N LEU A 255 6.95 41.96 -1.20
CA LEU A 255 5.52 42.00 -1.58
C LEU A 255 5.30 42.32 -3.08
N SER A 256 6.24 43.04 -3.69
CA SER A 256 6.26 43.30 -5.13
C SER A 256 6.64 42.07 -5.96
N GLY A 257 7.22 41.02 -5.33
CA GLY A 257 7.77 39.85 -6.02
C GLY A 257 9.11 40.10 -6.73
N SER A 258 9.72 41.27 -6.53
CA SER A 258 11.02 41.63 -7.13
C SER A 258 12.19 40.80 -6.61
N MET A 259 12.07 40.24 -5.41
CA MET A 259 13.07 39.39 -4.77
C MET A 259 12.39 38.16 -4.17
N TYR A 260 13.04 37.01 -4.33
CA TYR A 260 12.69 35.73 -3.76
C TYR A 260 13.98 35.02 -3.34
N ASP A 261 14.03 34.56 -2.11
CA ASP A 261 15.16 33.82 -1.56
C ASP A 261 14.68 32.65 -0.70
N LEU A 262 15.37 31.52 -0.78
CA LEU A 262 15.07 30.31 -0.04
C LEU A 262 16.35 29.82 0.61
N GLN A 263 16.41 29.89 1.94
CA GLN A 263 17.62 29.60 2.70
C GLN A 263 17.42 28.39 3.61
N PRO A 264 18.29 27.37 3.59
CA PRO A 264 18.27 26.29 4.57
C PRO A 264 18.67 26.82 5.95
N VAL A 265 18.05 26.27 7.00
CA VAL A 265 18.23 26.74 8.39
C VAL A 265 18.37 25.59 9.38
N ASP A 266 19.48 25.62 10.12
CA ASP A 266 19.79 24.58 11.12
C ASP A 266 19.33 24.95 12.54
N LYS A 267 19.16 26.25 12.84
CA LYS A 267 18.86 26.76 14.19
C LYS A 267 17.44 27.32 14.29
N ALA A 268 16.89 27.35 15.50
CA ALA A 268 15.55 27.89 15.75
C ALA A 268 15.45 29.42 15.60
N THR A 269 16.60 30.12 15.61
CA THR A 269 16.74 31.55 15.28
C THR A 269 17.51 31.69 13.97
N HIS A 270 17.06 32.57 13.08
CA HIS A 270 17.73 32.84 11.81
C HIS A 270 17.83 34.33 11.53
N LYS A 271 18.93 34.76 10.91
CA LYS A 271 19.13 36.13 10.44
C LYS A 271 19.01 36.14 8.92
N ILE A 272 18.02 36.86 8.43
CA ILE A 272 17.89 37.17 7.01
C ILE A 272 18.64 38.48 6.79
N GLY A 273 19.76 38.44 6.08
CA GLY A 273 20.61 39.60 5.79
C GLY A 273 20.48 40.09 4.34
N HIS A 274 21.23 41.15 4.03
CA HIS A 274 21.31 41.71 2.67
C HIS A 274 19.97 42.16 2.08
N LEU A 275 19.08 42.64 2.95
CA LEU A 275 17.78 43.17 2.56
C LEU A 275 17.87 44.65 2.20
N ASP A 276 16.93 45.13 1.39
CA ASP A 276 16.79 46.54 1.03
C ASP A 276 16.16 47.32 2.20
N PRO A 277 16.63 48.54 2.49
CA PRO A 277 15.99 49.43 3.46
C PRO A 277 14.58 49.84 3.06
N ASP A 278 13.78 50.19 4.07
CA ASP A 278 12.37 50.62 3.92
C ASP A 278 11.50 49.72 3.03
N THR A 279 11.77 48.41 3.02
CA THR A 279 11.14 47.44 2.12
C THR A 279 10.33 46.41 2.91
N GLU A 280 9.12 46.10 2.43
CA GLU A 280 8.22 45.10 3.03
C GLU A 280 8.49 43.69 2.49
N TYR A 281 8.65 42.74 3.41
CA TYR A 281 8.92 41.34 3.14
C TYR A 281 7.84 40.44 3.73
N GLU A 282 7.57 39.35 3.01
CA GLU A 282 6.84 38.19 3.52
C GLU A 282 7.80 37.03 3.75
N ILE A 283 7.75 36.47 4.96
CA ILE A 283 8.60 35.39 5.39
C ILE A 283 7.75 34.19 5.81
N SER A 284 8.05 33.02 5.28
CA SER A 284 7.43 31.76 5.68
C SER A 284 8.48 30.68 5.90
N VAL A 285 8.09 29.66 6.66
CA VAL A 285 8.94 28.51 6.96
C VAL A 285 8.41 27.30 6.21
N LEU A 286 9.30 26.60 5.50
CA LEU A 286 9.03 25.31 4.89
C LEU A 286 9.72 24.23 5.71
N LEU A 287 9.02 23.10 5.87
CA LEU A 287 9.51 21.94 6.59
C LEU A 287 9.48 20.74 5.66
N THR A 288 10.51 19.89 5.79
CA THR A 288 10.64 18.69 4.96
C THR A 288 10.78 17.48 5.85
N ARG A 289 9.96 16.47 5.59
CA ARG A 289 10.12 15.11 6.12
C ARG A 289 10.85 14.20 5.11
N PRO A 290 11.31 13.00 5.51
CA PRO A 290 11.98 12.08 4.58
C PRO A 290 11.12 11.72 3.36
N LEU A 291 11.80 11.16 2.36
CA LEU A 291 11.25 10.65 1.09
C LEU A 291 10.79 11.76 0.13
N GLU A 292 10.58 11.36 -1.13
CA GLU A 292 10.12 12.24 -2.21
C GLU A 292 8.79 12.90 -1.86
N GLY A 293 8.60 14.17 -2.25
CA GLY A 293 7.40 14.94 -1.91
C GLY A 293 7.24 15.26 -0.42
N GLY A 294 8.31 15.13 0.38
CA GLY A 294 8.27 15.34 1.82
C GLY A 294 8.26 16.80 2.27
N THR A 295 8.51 17.76 1.38
CA THR A 295 8.40 19.20 1.69
C THR A 295 6.93 19.59 1.71
N GLY A 296 6.46 20.07 2.86
CA GLY A 296 5.10 20.57 3.00
C GLY A 296 4.91 21.95 2.40
N ALA A 297 3.64 22.39 2.37
CA ALA A 297 3.32 23.74 1.97
C ALA A 297 3.99 24.77 2.92
N PRO A 298 4.26 26.00 2.45
CA PRO A 298 4.73 27.08 3.31
C PRO A 298 3.76 27.31 4.48
N GLY A 299 4.30 27.49 5.68
CA GLY A 299 3.51 27.88 6.86
C GLY A 299 2.91 29.29 6.73
N PRO A 300 2.14 29.75 7.74
CA PRO A 300 1.64 31.11 7.78
C PRO A 300 2.77 32.15 7.65
N ARG A 301 2.50 33.25 6.94
CA ARG A 301 3.51 34.26 6.63
C ARG A 301 3.62 35.31 7.75
N LEU A 302 4.86 35.66 8.10
CA LEU A 302 5.19 36.88 8.81
C LEU A 302 5.37 38.01 7.80
N ARG A 303 4.74 39.16 8.05
CA ARG A 303 5.02 40.40 7.32
C ARG A 303 5.89 41.31 8.17
N ALA A 304 6.98 41.81 7.60
CA ALA A 304 7.91 42.69 8.29
C ALA A 304 8.50 43.72 7.32
N LYS A 305 8.74 44.94 7.81
CA LYS A 305 9.40 46.02 7.07
C LYS A 305 10.78 46.30 7.66
N THR A 306 11.81 46.41 6.82
CA THR A 306 13.14 46.87 7.25
C THR A 306 13.10 48.36 7.62
N LYS A 307 14.04 48.81 8.45
CA LYS A 307 14.17 50.24 8.78
C LYS A 307 14.69 51.03 7.58
N CYS A 308 14.49 52.35 7.59
CA CYS A 308 15.14 53.24 6.64
C CYS A 308 16.67 53.17 6.76
N ALA A 309 17.37 53.50 5.68
CA ALA A 309 18.81 53.73 5.74
C ALA A 309 19.09 54.90 6.69
N GLY A 310 19.90 54.68 7.72
CA GLY A 310 20.37 55.78 8.56
C GLY A 310 21.35 56.65 7.76
N SER A 311 21.23 57.97 7.89
CA SER A 311 22.31 58.89 7.51
C SER A 311 23.46 58.68 8.50
N GLY A 312 24.60 58.20 8.01
CA GLY A 312 25.86 58.14 8.76
C GLY A 312 26.42 59.53 9.03
#